data_AF-A0A101WZD3-F1
#
_entry.id   AF-A0A101WZD3-F1
#
_cell.length_a   1.000
_cell.length_b   1.000
_cell.length_c   1.000
_cell.angle_alpha   90.00
_cell.angle_beta   90.00
_cell.angle_gamma   90.00
#
_symmetry.space_group_name_H-M   'P 1'
#
loop_
_entity.id
_entity.type
_entity.pdbx_description
1 polymer ?
#
loop_
_entity_poly.entity_id
_entity_poly.type
_entity_poly.pdbx_seq_one_letter_code
_entity_poly.pdbx_strand_id
1 'polypeptide(L)'
;MQLPGHTMGMVGVHYDGVLFTADAFFPTEIIRKYGVPYHLNVSLALDSLKRLRDAASGYSQIVPAHGDVANPQGALAAIDENISAITRLRNVIISQLSGGPMGLEELVLRVLINEGLDLGSVHNYLLNRSAVLSYIAWLSDEGLIELSLSDNRPVVRTVKR
;
A
#
# COMPACT_ATOMS: atom_id res chain seq x y z
N MET A 1 14.20 9.92 -10.56
CA MET A 1 14.12 8.56 -9.97
C MET A 1 12.79 7.93 -10.38
N GLN A 2 12.78 6.69 -10.84
CA GLN A 2 11.52 5.98 -11.12
C GLN A 2 10.88 5.54 -9.80
N LEU A 3 9.64 5.95 -9.54
CA LEU A 3 8.90 5.65 -8.31
C LEU A 3 7.51 5.06 -8.61
N PRO A 4 7.38 4.03 -9.49
CA PRO A 4 6.10 3.45 -9.83
C PRO A 4 5.41 2.82 -8.61
N GLY A 5 4.08 2.75 -8.65
CA GLY A 5 3.29 1.99 -7.68
C GLY A 5 2.04 2.72 -7.23
N HIS A 6 2.17 3.98 -6.77
CA HIS A 6 1.00 4.84 -6.57
C HIS A 6 0.27 5.05 -7.90
N THR A 7 1.02 5.41 -8.94
CA THR A 7 0.64 5.25 -10.35
C THR A 7 1.79 4.59 -11.12
N MET A 8 1.51 4.02 -12.29
CA MET A 8 2.50 3.23 -13.03
C MET A 8 3.70 4.04 -13.56
N GLY A 9 3.49 5.33 -13.88
CA GLY A 9 4.52 6.20 -14.46
C GLY A 9 5.06 7.26 -13.49
N MET A 10 4.83 7.11 -12.18
CA MET A 10 5.25 8.11 -11.20
C MET A 10 6.76 8.22 -11.12
N VAL A 11 7.25 9.47 -11.08
CA VAL A 11 8.67 9.78 -11.00
C VAL A 11 8.94 10.76 -9.86
N GLY A 12 10.09 10.60 -9.22
CA GLY A 12 10.68 11.62 -8.36
C GLY A 12 11.69 12.46 -9.15
N VAL A 13 11.73 13.76 -8.86
CA VAL A 13 12.62 14.74 -9.49
C VAL A 13 13.58 15.27 -8.43
N HIS A 14 14.87 15.39 -8.74
CA HIS A 14 15.81 16.01 -7.82
C HIS A 14 16.50 17.21 -8.46
N TYR A 15 16.79 18.22 -7.65
CA TYR A 15 17.51 19.42 -8.04
C TYR A 15 18.22 20.01 -6.83
N ASP A 16 19.49 20.37 -6.96
CA ASP A 16 20.29 21.05 -5.94
C ASP A 16 20.21 20.41 -4.53
N GLY A 17 20.38 19.09 -4.48
CA GLY A 17 20.31 18.32 -3.22
C GLY A 17 18.89 18.09 -2.68
N VAL A 18 17.84 18.65 -3.28
CA VAL A 18 16.44 18.43 -2.88
C VAL A 18 15.81 17.34 -3.74
N LEU A 19 15.10 16.40 -3.12
CA LEU A 19 14.33 15.36 -3.82
C LEU A 19 12.83 15.56 -3.66
N PHE A 20 12.12 15.75 -4.76
CA PHE A 20 10.66 15.74 -4.83
C PHE A 20 10.17 14.33 -5.12
N THR A 21 9.33 13.76 -4.24
CA THR A 21 8.96 12.33 -4.29
C THR A 21 7.56 12.07 -4.78
N ALA A 22 6.79 13.11 -5.14
CA ALA A 22 5.36 12.98 -5.45
C ALA A 22 4.64 12.19 -4.34
N ASP A 23 3.73 11.28 -4.70
CA ASP A 23 2.97 10.42 -3.79
C ASP A 23 3.67 9.07 -3.51
N ALA A 24 5.01 9.02 -3.54
CA ALA A 24 5.75 7.79 -3.28
C ALA A 24 5.59 7.27 -1.85
N PHE A 25 5.42 8.16 -0.88
CA PHE A 25 5.10 7.84 0.51
C PHE A 25 4.16 8.89 1.09
N PHE A 26 3.41 8.50 2.11
CA PHE A 26 2.53 9.42 2.84
C PHE A 26 3.10 9.77 4.21
N PRO A 27 2.72 10.92 4.79
CA PRO A 27 3.05 11.24 6.17
C PRO A 27 2.54 10.18 7.16
N THR A 28 3.27 9.98 8.25
CA THR A 28 2.96 8.99 9.30
C THR A 28 1.54 9.15 9.87
N GLU A 29 1.10 10.38 10.05
CA GLU A 29 -0.24 10.72 10.53
C GLU A 29 -1.35 10.31 9.56
N ILE A 30 -1.10 10.39 8.24
CA ILE A 30 -2.04 9.94 7.21
C ILE A 30 -2.14 8.42 7.24
N ILE A 31 -0.99 7.73 7.35
CA ILE A 31 -0.95 6.26 7.45
C ILE A 31 -1.72 5.77 8.68
N ARG A 32 -1.49 6.41 9.84
CA ARG A 32 -2.19 6.05 11.10
C ARG A 32 -3.68 6.36 11.07
N LYS A 33 -4.08 7.43 10.38
CA LYS A 33 -5.49 7.84 10.30
C LYS A 33 -6.33 6.92 9.40
N TYR A 34 -5.81 6.54 8.24
CA TYR A 34 -6.59 5.81 7.24
C TYR A 34 -6.27 4.32 7.16
N GLY A 35 -5.14 3.87 7.74
CA GLY A 35 -4.79 2.46 7.86
C GLY A 35 -4.30 1.82 6.55
N VAL A 36 -4.97 2.09 5.43
CA VAL A 36 -4.74 1.50 4.10
C VAL A 36 -4.04 2.48 3.15
N PRO A 37 -2.72 2.35 2.92
CA PRO A 37 -2.02 3.17 1.94
C PRO A 37 -2.49 2.82 0.52
N TYR A 38 -2.92 3.84 -0.22
CA TYR A 38 -3.39 3.65 -1.60
C TYR A 38 -2.22 3.53 -2.58
N HIS A 39 -2.20 2.41 -3.31
CA HIS A 39 -1.31 2.19 -4.45
C HIS A 39 -2.04 1.42 -5.55
N LEU A 40 -2.00 1.91 -6.79
CA LEU A 40 -2.51 1.16 -7.95
C LEU A 40 -1.81 -0.20 -8.11
N ASN A 41 -0.50 -0.26 -7.83
CA ASN A 41 0.28 -1.49 -7.71
C ASN A 41 1.16 -1.43 -6.45
N VAL A 42 0.76 -2.12 -5.39
CA VAL A 42 1.44 -2.06 -4.10
C VAL A 42 2.81 -2.73 -4.11
N SER A 43 3.02 -3.76 -4.94
CA SER A 43 4.33 -4.41 -5.06
C SER A 43 5.37 -3.44 -5.59
N LEU A 44 5.04 -2.73 -6.68
CA LEU A 44 5.92 -1.70 -7.24
C LEU A 44 6.12 -0.53 -6.28
N ALA A 45 5.08 -0.14 -5.55
CA ALA A 45 5.17 0.92 -4.54
C ALA A 45 6.15 0.53 -3.42
N LEU A 46 6.07 -0.71 -2.93
CA LEU A 46 6.98 -1.24 -1.91
C LEU A 46 8.43 -1.23 -2.38
N ASP A 47 8.69 -1.60 -3.64
CA ASP A 47 10.04 -1.54 -4.21
C ASP A 47 10.53 -0.09 -4.41
N SER A 48 9.64 0.82 -4.79
CA SER A 48 9.93 2.26 -4.83
C SER A 48 10.26 2.82 -3.45
N LEU A 49 9.51 2.46 -2.40
CA LEU A 49 9.77 2.86 -1.02
C LEU A 49 11.14 2.37 -0.54
N LYS A 50 11.51 1.11 -0.82
CA LYS A 50 12.83 0.57 -0.47
C LYS A 50 13.96 1.33 -1.16
N ARG A 51 13.85 1.58 -2.48
CA ARG A 51 14.85 2.37 -3.22
C ARG A 51 14.94 3.81 -2.69
N LEU A 52 13.80 4.41 -2.36
CA LEU A 52 13.75 5.75 -1.82
C LEU A 52 14.40 5.82 -0.43
N ARG A 53 14.10 4.85 0.43
CA ARG A 53 14.73 4.69 1.76
C ARG A 53 16.25 4.63 1.66
N ASP A 54 16.78 3.80 0.75
CA ASP A 54 18.22 3.64 0.57
C ASP A 54 18.89 4.93 0.03
N ALA A 55 18.17 5.71 -0.79
CA ALA A 55 18.68 6.94 -1.39
C ALA A 55 18.48 8.19 -0.53
N ALA A 56 17.58 8.18 0.45
CA ALA A 56 17.11 9.36 1.18
C ALA A 56 18.26 10.17 1.83
N SER A 57 19.24 9.47 2.42
CA SER A 57 20.40 10.08 3.07
C SER A 57 21.33 10.85 2.12
N GLY A 58 21.18 10.69 0.80
CA GLY A 58 21.95 11.42 -0.21
C GLY A 58 21.42 12.82 -0.53
N TYR A 59 20.29 13.22 0.07
CA TYR A 59 19.63 14.51 -0.19
C TYR A 59 19.68 15.40 1.05
N SER A 60 19.64 16.71 0.85
CA SER A 60 19.55 17.69 1.93
C SER A 60 18.12 17.82 2.45
N GLN A 61 17.13 17.72 1.56
CA GLN A 61 15.70 17.80 1.84
C GLN A 61 14.91 16.86 0.94
N ILE A 62 13.77 16.38 1.44
CA ILE A 62 12.84 15.51 0.73
C ILE A 62 11.46 16.14 0.80
N VAL A 63 10.82 16.32 -0.36
CA VAL A 63 9.57 17.02 -0.53
C VAL A 63 8.51 16.04 -1.06
N PRO A 64 7.65 15.49 -0.21
CA PRO A 64 6.49 14.74 -0.65
C PRO A 64 5.41 15.67 -1.24
N ALA A 65 4.47 15.10 -2.00
CA ALA A 65 3.29 15.84 -2.47
C ALA A 65 2.29 16.14 -1.34
N HIS A 66 2.34 15.35 -0.26
CA HIS A 66 1.51 15.52 0.93
C HIS A 66 2.36 15.59 2.19
N GLY A 67 2.02 16.51 3.09
CA GLY A 67 2.76 16.77 4.33
C GLY A 67 3.85 17.82 4.16
N ASP A 68 4.67 17.95 5.20
CA ASP A 68 5.72 18.96 5.26
C ASP A 68 6.99 18.53 4.52
N VAL A 69 7.80 19.52 4.15
CA VAL A 69 9.18 19.29 3.71
C VAL A 69 9.95 18.64 4.86
N ALA A 70 10.60 17.52 4.58
CA ALA A 70 11.31 16.74 5.57
C ALA A 70 12.82 16.76 5.32
N ASN A 71 13.60 16.77 6.41
CA ASN A 71 14.99 16.33 6.33
C ASN A 71 15.04 14.80 6.09
N PRO A 72 16.21 14.23 5.75
CA PRO A 72 16.32 12.80 5.46
C PRO A 72 15.82 11.89 6.59
N GLN A 73 16.10 12.23 7.84
CA GLN A 73 15.67 11.42 9.00
C GLN A 73 14.14 11.41 9.15
N GLY A 74 13.48 12.57 8.98
CA GLY A 74 12.03 12.66 9.02
C GLY A 74 11.37 11.89 7.88
N ALA A 75 11.92 12.00 6.67
CA ALA A 75 11.44 11.24 5.52
C ALA A 75 11.61 9.73 5.71
N LEU A 76 12.76 9.29 6.22
CA LEU A 76 13.03 7.88 6.52
C LEU A 76 12.00 7.30 7.50
N ALA A 77 11.68 8.03 8.56
CA ALA A 77 10.67 7.60 9.52
C ALA A 77 9.28 7.42 8.88
N ALA A 78 8.88 8.33 7.99
CA ALA A 78 7.62 8.21 7.26
C ALA A 78 7.65 7.05 6.25
N ILE A 79 8.74 6.88 5.50
CA ILE A 79 8.92 5.77 4.56
C ILE A 79 8.85 4.42 5.27
N ASP A 80 9.51 4.28 6.43
CA ASP A 80 9.48 3.06 7.23
C ASP A 80 8.07 2.75 7.76
N GLU A 81 7.29 3.77 8.13
CA GLU A 81 5.89 3.59 8.52
C GLU A 81 5.03 3.11 7.32
N ASN A 82 5.24 3.64 6.11
CA ASN A 82 4.54 3.19 4.90
C ASN A 82 4.86 1.71 4.61
N ILE A 83 6.14 1.32 4.65
CA ILE A 83 6.58 -0.07 4.46
C ILE A 83 5.94 -0.98 5.51
N SER A 84 5.90 -0.53 6.77
CA SER A 84 5.31 -1.28 7.88
C SER A 84 3.80 -1.45 7.70
N ALA A 85 3.09 -0.41 7.24
CA ALA A 85 1.66 -0.48 6.96
C ALA A 85 1.35 -1.44 5.81
N ILE A 86 2.11 -1.39 4.71
CA ILE A 86 1.97 -2.33 3.59
C ILE A 86 2.15 -3.77 4.09
N THR A 87 3.19 -4.00 4.89
CA THR A 87 3.50 -5.34 5.43
C THR A 87 2.41 -5.83 6.39
N ARG A 88 1.88 -4.94 7.25
CA ARG A 88 0.77 -5.26 8.15
C ARG A 88 -0.48 -5.68 7.38
N LEU A 89 -0.89 -4.90 6.37
CA LEU A 89 -2.06 -5.19 5.54
C LEU A 89 -1.94 -6.51 4.79
N ARG A 90 -0.77 -6.79 4.25
CA ARG A 90 -0.44 -8.09 3.67
C ARG A 90 -0.71 -9.24 4.66
N ASN A 91 -0.26 -9.11 5.91
CA ASN A 91 -0.46 -10.14 6.93
C ASN A 91 -1.93 -10.26 7.36
N VAL A 92 -2.65 -9.13 7.44
CA VAL A 92 -4.10 -9.10 7.73
C VAL A 92 -4.88 -9.85 6.64
N ILE A 93 -4.59 -9.62 5.36
CA ILE A 93 -5.28 -10.33 4.27
C ILE A 93 -5.09 -11.85 4.39
N ILE A 94 -3.85 -12.29 4.64
CA ILE A 94 -3.54 -13.72 4.81
C ILE A 94 -4.27 -14.28 6.04
N SER A 95 -4.27 -13.54 7.17
CA SER A 95 -4.91 -14.01 8.40
C SER A 95 -6.42 -14.20 8.24
N GLN A 96 -7.11 -13.30 7.52
CA GLN A 96 -8.55 -13.40 7.23
C GLN A 96 -8.93 -14.67 6.46
N LEU A 97 -8.00 -15.22 5.66
CA LEU A 97 -8.20 -16.45 4.88
C LEU A 97 -7.87 -17.74 5.65
N SER A 98 -7.40 -17.65 6.91
CA SER A 98 -7.03 -18.83 7.71
C SER A 98 -8.22 -19.73 8.04
N GLY A 99 -9.44 -19.19 8.01
CA GLY A 99 -10.69 -19.94 8.21
C GLY A 99 -11.19 -20.70 6.99
N GLY A 100 -10.51 -20.59 5.84
CA GLY A 100 -10.89 -21.22 4.57
C GLY A 100 -11.21 -20.20 3.47
N PRO A 101 -11.63 -20.70 2.29
CA PRO A 101 -11.96 -19.85 1.14
C PRO A 101 -13.12 -18.89 1.46
N MET A 102 -13.08 -17.68 0.89
CA MET A 102 -14.16 -16.69 1.03
C MET A 102 -14.38 -15.86 -0.23
N GLY A 103 -15.55 -15.23 -0.35
CA GLY A 103 -15.82 -14.31 -1.44
C GLY A 103 -14.90 -13.09 -1.42
N LEU A 104 -14.48 -12.61 -2.59
CA LEU A 104 -13.56 -11.47 -2.71
C LEU A 104 -14.06 -10.21 -1.98
N GLU A 105 -15.33 -9.86 -2.16
CA GLU A 105 -15.91 -8.68 -1.53
C GLU A 105 -16.03 -8.81 -0.01
N GLU A 106 -16.27 -10.03 0.48
CA GLU A 106 -16.29 -10.32 1.92
C GLU A 106 -14.87 -10.18 2.52
N LEU A 107 -13.84 -10.67 1.82
CA LEU A 107 -12.44 -10.47 2.23
C LEU A 107 -12.10 -8.97 2.29
N VAL A 108 -12.43 -8.21 1.25
CA VAL A 108 -12.21 -6.76 1.21
C VAL A 108 -12.87 -6.10 2.43
N LEU A 109 -14.16 -6.37 2.66
CA LEU A 109 -14.90 -5.75 3.76
C LEU A 109 -14.26 -6.06 5.12
N ARG A 110 -13.85 -7.32 5.36
CA ARG A 110 -13.18 -7.70 6.62
C ARG A 110 -11.84 -7.00 6.82
N VAL A 111 -11.05 -6.85 5.77
CA VAL A 111 -9.77 -6.13 5.83
C VAL A 111 -10.01 -4.66 6.19
N LEU A 112 -11.00 -4.01 5.57
CA LEU A 112 -11.34 -2.61 5.86
C LEU A 112 -11.84 -2.42 7.30
N ILE A 113 -12.71 -3.31 7.77
CA ILE A 113 -13.19 -3.29 9.17
C ILE A 113 -12.03 -3.53 10.15
N ASN A 114 -11.10 -4.45 9.84
CA ASN A 114 -9.93 -4.73 10.67
C ASN A 114 -9.02 -3.51 10.83
N GLU A 115 -8.82 -2.72 9.77
CA GLU A 115 -8.05 -1.48 9.84
C GLU A 115 -8.83 -0.31 10.49
N GLY A 116 -10.03 -0.55 11.02
CA GLY A 116 -10.81 0.46 11.75
C GLY A 116 -11.34 1.59 10.89
N LEU A 117 -11.43 1.39 9.56
CA LEU A 117 -11.92 2.40 8.64
C LEU A 117 -13.41 2.66 8.85
N ASP A 118 -13.77 3.90 9.15
CA ASP A 118 -15.13 4.38 9.03
C ASP A 118 -15.49 4.50 7.54
N LEU A 119 -16.25 3.51 7.05
CA LEU A 119 -16.74 3.47 5.68
C LEU A 119 -17.86 4.49 5.41
N GLY A 120 -18.11 5.46 6.31
CA GLY A 120 -19.20 6.46 6.31
C GLY A 120 -19.51 7.22 5.00
N SER A 121 -18.83 6.91 3.89
CA SER A 121 -19.32 7.16 2.53
C SER A 121 -18.99 6.00 1.56
N VAL A 122 -19.86 5.80 0.57
CA VAL A 122 -19.62 4.87 -0.56
C VAL A 122 -18.32 5.21 -1.30
N HIS A 123 -17.96 6.50 -1.38
CA HIS A 123 -16.72 6.95 -2.01
C HIS A 123 -15.49 6.37 -1.30
N ASN A 124 -15.44 6.45 0.04
CA ASN A 124 -14.33 5.89 0.82
C ASN A 124 -14.27 4.37 0.67
N TYR A 125 -15.42 3.69 0.65
CA TYR A 125 -15.45 2.25 0.38
C TYR A 125 -14.83 1.93 -0.98
N LEU A 126 -15.23 2.61 -2.06
CA LEU A 126 -14.71 2.34 -3.40
C LEU A 126 -13.20 2.59 -3.51
N LEU A 127 -12.71 3.67 -2.91
CA LEU A 127 -11.28 4.01 -2.89
C LEU A 127 -10.46 2.93 -2.15
N ASN A 128 -10.87 2.60 -0.92
CA ASN A 128 -10.14 1.64 -0.11
C ASN A 128 -10.29 0.21 -0.64
N ARG A 129 -11.43 -0.14 -1.24
CA ARG A 129 -11.60 -1.39 -1.99
C ARG A 129 -10.57 -1.49 -3.10
N SER A 130 -10.40 -0.44 -3.91
CA SER A 130 -9.37 -0.42 -4.96
C SER A 130 -7.97 -0.63 -4.39
N ALA A 131 -7.67 -0.02 -3.24
CA ALA A 131 -6.38 -0.23 -2.57
C ALA A 131 -6.21 -1.70 -2.17
N VAL A 132 -7.16 -2.29 -1.44
CA VAL A 132 -7.08 -3.69 -0.97
C VAL A 132 -6.96 -4.68 -2.14
N LEU A 133 -7.67 -4.44 -3.26
CA LEU A 133 -7.55 -5.29 -4.45
C LEU A 133 -6.12 -5.32 -5.02
N SER A 134 -5.35 -4.23 -4.91
CA SER A 134 -3.93 -4.18 -5.28
C SER A 134 -3.09 -5.16 -4.45
N TYR A 135 -3.36 -5.26 -3.15
CA TYR A 135 -2.70 -6.23 -2.27
C TYR A 135 -3.10 -7.67 -2.57
N ILE A 136 -4.38 -7.92 -2.86
CA ILE A 136 -4.86 -9.26 -3.22
C ILE A 136 -4.23 -9.70 -4.54
N ALA A 137 -4.14 -8.82 -5.54
CA ALA A 137 -3.44 -9.11 -6.79
C ALA A 137 -1.97 -9.45 -6.53
N TRP A 138 -1.26 -8.63 -5.74
CA TRP A 138 0.13 -8.88 -5.36
C TRP A 138 0.33 -10.24 -4.66
N LEU A 139 -0.52 -10.59 -3.71
CA LEU A 139 -0.44 -11.89 -3.01
C LEU A 139 -0.75 -13.07 -3.94
N SER A 140 -1.61 -12.86 -4.93
CA SER A 140 -1.90 -13.85 -5.97
C SER A 140 -0.70 -14.05 -6.89
N ASP A 141 -0.04 -12.97 -7.32
CA ASP A 141 1.16 -13.02 -8.16
C ASP A 141 2.32 -13.75 -7.47
N GLU A 142 2.42 -13.64 -6.14
CA GLU A 142 3.41 -14.38 -5.33
C GLU A 142 2.99 -15.82 -5.01
N GLY A 143 1.81 -16.26 -5.45
CA GLY A 143 1.31 -17.61 -5.20
C GLY A 143 0.99 -17.91 -3.73
N LEU A 144 0.71 -16.88 -2.92
CA LEU A 144 0.29 -17.06 -1.52
C LEU A 144 -1.22 -17.26 -1.39
N ILE A 145 -1.97 -16.67 -2.31
CA ILE A 145 -3.41 -16.87 -2.45
C ILE A 145 -3.76 -17.20 -3.90
N GLU A 146 -4.94 -17.73 -4.10
CA GLU A 146 -5.49 -18.04 -5.41
C GLU A 146 -6.87 -17.41 -5.55
N LEU A 147 -7.11 -16.81 -6.72
CA LEU A 147 -8.40 -16.28 -7.14
C LEU A 147 -9.05 -17.26 -8.12
N SER A 148 -10.29 -17.65 -7.84
CA SER A 148 -11.08 -18.55 -8.69
C SER A 148 -12.53 -18.06 -8.79
N LEU A 149 -13.32 -18.66 -9.69
CA LEU A 149 -14.75 -18.44 -9.76
C LEU A 149 -15.51 -19.64 -9.18
N SER A 150 -16.45 -19.39 -8.27
CA SER A 150 -17.47 -20.34 -7.81
C SER A 150 -18.84 -19.75 -8.07
N ASP A 151 -19.70 -20.44 -8.82
CA ASP A 151 -21.04 -19.94 -9.20
C ASP A 151 -20.99 -18.52 -9.81
N ASN A 152 -20.01 -18.27 -10.68
CA ASN A 152 -19.70 -16.96 -11.29
C ASN A 152 -19.36 -15.84 -10.29
N ARG A 153 -18.92 -16.18 -9.08
CA ARG A 153 -18.47 -15.23 -8.05
C ARG A 153 -16.99 -15.41 -7.74
N PRO A 154 -16.20 -14.33 -7.63
CA PRO A 154 -14.81 -14.42 -7.22
C PRO A 154 -14.67 -14.95 -5.79
N VAL A 155 -13.88 -16.01 -5.64
CA VAL A 155 -13.52 -16.64 -4.36
C VAL A 155 -12.00 -16.62 -4.22
N VAL A 156 -11.54 -16.28 -3.02
CA VAL A 156 -10.14 -16.20 -2.63
C VAL A 156 -9.84 -17.31 -1.64
N ARG A 157 -8.70 -18.00 -1.79
CA ARG A 157 -8.20 -18.99 -0.82
C ARG A 157 -6.69 -18.88 -0.66
N THR A 158 -6.15 -19.35 0.45
CA THR A 158 -4.70 -19.53 0.62
C THR A 158 -4.22 -20.73 -0.21
N VAL A 159 -3.01 -20.63 -0.76
CA VAL A 159 -2.33 -21.77 -1.38
C VAL A 159 -1.69 -22.60 -0.27
N LYS A 160 -2.14 -23.85 -0.09
CA LYS A 160 -1.47 -24.78 0.82
C LYS A 160 -0.11 -25.13 0.24
N ARG A 161 0.95 -24.85 0.98
CA ARG A 161 2.28 -25.43 0.72
C ARG A 161 2.36 -26.84 1.27
#